data_AF-A0A139AHT6-F1
#
_entry.id   AF-A0A139AHT6-F1
#
_cell.length_a   1.000
_cell.length_b   1.000
_cell.length_c   1.000
_cell.angle_alpha   90.00
_cell.angle_beta   90.00
_cell.angle_gamma   90.00
#
_symmetry.space_group_name_H-M   'P 1'
#
loop_
_entity.id
_entity.type
_entity.pdbx_description
1 polymer ?
#
loop_
_entity_poly.entity_id
_entity_poly.type
_entity_poly.pdbx_seq_one_letter_code
_entity_poly.pdbx_strand_id
1 'polypeptide(L)'
;MVRELKSPASMYSLLYLCREFSERATTDVGARDLWKTRALVAQTLAVRLLKWVRGPEALVQCLFGEFSPEDVVVELGESIVDDGYSSQSHSLPTVMGVVRSRRSTSSFSNMPALSSAASLPHLCGSRLSLYPEEDFVAKISVLSVKDADAVPESALSLAVDCHALRFTAHPLVQEIVGLLWEGKVVVVSGGRDKPGNNIGLNEVAASGTTGPGGVWVRWVEAPTTAQEIFNARRFFDIDKLRIPKYQYLSSLATTMLFLALFTSLSFTRPPLVTPLEVVCDALALSLLMEELAALKAGGITFYLENLWNWLDVGIFSTYIAFFVMRFTSLSTGDEALTQRAFDVLAIVNIFLWPRFLAILD
;
A
#
# COMPACT_ATOMS: atom_id res chain seq x y z
N MET A 1 -0.07 -24.58 -19.09
CA MET A 1 0.51 -23.21 -19.15
C MET A 1 -0.49 -22.06 -19.01
N VAL A 2 -1.26 -21.61 -20.02
CA VAL A 2 -2.02 -20.32 -19.89
C VAL A 2 -3.38 -20.43 -19.17
N ARG A 3 -3.92 -21.64 -18.99
CA ARG A 3 -5.19 -21.86 -18.26
C ARG A 3 -5.01 -22.08 -16.75
N GLU A 4 -3.83 -22.50 -16.32
CA GLU A 4 -3.46 -22.79 -14.91
C GLU A 4 -3.22 -21.52 -14.07
N LEU A 5 -2.96 -20.37 -14.71
CA LEU A 5 -2.68 -19.07 -14.05
C LEU A 5 -3.94 -18.25 -13.70
N LYS A 6 -5.08 -18.91 -13.49
CA LYS A 6 -6.33 -18.23 -13.12
C LYS A 6 -6.48 -17.99 -11.62
N SER A 7 -5.62 -18.58 -10.79
CA SER A 7 -5.68 -18.38 -9.35
C SER A 7 -5.22 -16.97 -8.99
N PRO A 8 -5.89 -16.29 -8.04
CA PRO A 8 -5.47 -14.97 -7.57
C PRO A 8 -4.06 -15.00 -6.95
N ALA A 9 -3.65 -16.13 -6.36
CA ALA A 9 -2.29 -16.36 -5.87
C ALA A 9 -1.19 -16.27 -6.96
N SER A 10 -1.51 -16.56 -8.23
CA SER A 10 -0.53 -16.44 -9.31
C SER A 10 -0.05 -15.00 -9.50
N MET A 11 -0.93 -14.01 -9.37
CA MET A 11 -0.59 -12.60 -9.50
C MET A 11 0.26 -12.13 -8.31
N TYR A 12 -0.13 -12.54 -7.10
CA TYR A 12 0.66 -12.30 -5.89
C TYR A 12 2.09 -12.86 -6.04
N SER A 13 2.24 -14.10 -6.51
CA SER A 13 3.55 -14.75 -6.67
C SER A 13 4.49 -14.00 -7.62
N LEU A 14 3.98 -13.48 -8.74
CA LEU A 14 4.78 -12.71 -9.70
C LEU A 14 5.23 -11.37 -9.13
N LEU A 15 4.39 -10.71 -8.34
CA LEU A 15 4.70 -9.44 -7.69
C LEU A 15 5.66 -9.63 -6.51
N TYR A 16 5.51 -10.72 -5.75
CA TYR A 16 6.46 -11.12 -4.73
C TYR A 16 7.85 -11.36 -5.32
N LEU A 17 7.95 -12.09 -6.45
CA LEU A 17 9.22 -12.24 -7.17
C LEU A 17 9.77 -10.92 -7.71
N CYS A 18 8.89 -10.00 -8.13
CA CYS A 18 9.30 -8.66 -8.54
C CYS A 18 9.97 -7.90 -7.39
N ARG A 19 9.38 -7.94 -6.17
CA ARG A 19 9.98 -7.37 -4.95
C ARG A 19 11.35 -7.97 -4.67
N GLU A 20 11.45 -9.29 -4.64
CA GLU A 20 12.69 -9.97 -4.31
C GLU A 20 13.81 -9.67 -5.33
N PHE A 21 13.49 -9.65 -6.63
CA PHE A 21 14.48 -9.28 -7.64
C PHE A 21 14.91 -7.81 -7.54
N SER A 22 14.01 -6.91 -7.14
CA SER A 22 14.35 -5.50 -6.89
C SER A 22 15.27 -5.35 -5.68
N GLU A 23 15.03 -6.06 -4.58
CA GLU A 23 15.91 -6.07 -3.40
C GLU A 23 17.28 -6.69 -3.71
N ARG A 24 17.31 -7.77 -4.50
CA ARG A 24 18.58 -8.36 -4.95
C ARG A 24 19.37 -7.43 -5.87
N ALA A 25 18.69 -6.59 -6.64
CA ALA A 25 19.34 -5.60 -7.49
C ALA A 25 20.02 -4.46 -6.71
N THR A 26 19.61 -4.19 -5.46
CA THR A 26 20.27 -3.20 -4.60
C THR A 26 21.44 -3.80 -3.83
N THR A 27 21.33 -5.06 -3.42
CA THR A 27 22.36 -5.77 -2.64
C THR A 27 23.49 -6.34 -3.49
N ASP A 28 23.19 -6.90 -4.66
CA ASP A 28 24.18 -7.49 -5.59
C ASP A 28 24.52 -6.51 -6.72
N VAL A 29 25.58 -5.73 -6.52
CA VAL A 29 26.06 -4.74 -7.49
C VAL A 29 26.60 -5.41 -8.77
N GLY A 30 27.11 -6.65 -8.69
CA GLY A 30 27.76 -7.34 -9.80
C GLY A 30 26.78 -7.81 -10.89
N ALA A 31 25.55 -8.15 -10.50
CA ALA A 31 24.50 -8.59 -11.42
C ALA A 31 23.25 -7.70 -11.39
N ARG A 32 23.39 -6.44 -10.95
CA ARG A 32 22.28 -5.48 -10.78
C ARG A 32 21.35 -5.39 -11.99
N ASP A 33 21.90 -5.30 -13.19
CA ASP A 33 21.11 -5.14 -14.42
C ASP A 33 20.35 -6.42 -14.81
N LEU A 34 20.91 -7.59 -14.49
CA LEU A 34 20.22 -8.87 -14.67
C LEU A 34 19.01 -8.97 -13.73
N TRP A 35 19.18 -8.62 -12.46
CA TRP A 35 18.11 -8.64 -11.47
C TRP A 35 16.99 -7.64 -11.81
N LYS A 36 17.34 -6.42 -12.24
CA LYS A 36 16.36 -5.44 -12.76
C LYS A 36 15.59 -5.98 -13.97
N THR A 37 16.28 -6.65 -14.90
CA THR A 37 15.63 -7.23 -16.09
C THR A 37 14.65 -8.34 -15.69
N ARG A 38 15.02 -9.18 -14.73
CA ARG A 38 14.13 -10.24 -14.19
C ARG A 38 12.91 -9.65 -13.49
N ALA A 39 13.09 -8.61 -12.67
CA ALA A 39 11.99 -7.88 -12.04
C ALA A 39 11.01 -7.32 -13.08
N LEU A 40 11.54 -6.66 -14.11
CA LEU A 40 10.74 -6.08 -15.20
C LEU A 40 9.97 -7.14 -15.99
N VAL A 41 10.54 -8.33 -16.18
CA VAL A 41 9.85 -9.44 -16.83
C VAL A 41 8.74 -10.00 -15.94
N ALA A 42 8.99 -10.21 -14.65
CA ALA A 42 7.97 -10.65 -13.70
C ALA A 42 6.78 -9.66 -13.67
N GLN A 43 7.07 -8.36 -13.60
CA GLN A 43 6.07 -7.30 -13.71
C GLN A 43 5.29 -7.36 -15.03
N THR A 44 5.98 -7.53 -16.16
CA THR A 44 5.33 -7.57 -17.48
C THR A 44 4.42 -8.79 -17.61
N LEU A 45 4.78 -9.92 -16.99
CA LEU A 45 3.92 -11.10 -16.90
C LEU A 45 2.69 -10.83 -16.04
N ALA A 46 2.84 -10.20 -14.87
CA ALA A 46 1.72 -9.82 -14.02
C ALA A 46 0.72 -8.90 -14.76
N VAL A 47 1.22 -7.91 -15.51
CA VAL A 47 0.40 -7.03 -16.36
C VAL A 47 -0.35 -7.81 -17.44
N ARG A 48 0.28 -8.85 -18.01
CA ARG A 48 -0.40 -9.70 -19.01
C ARG A 48 -1.47 -10.56 -18.36
N LEU A 49 -1.26 -11.06 -17.14
CA LEU A 49 -2.28 -11.83 -16.41
C LEU A 49 -3.52 -11.00 -16.09
N LEU A 50 -3.39 -9.71 -15.79
CA LEU A 50 -4.55 -8.82 -15.57
C LEU A 50 -5.56 -8.83 -16.73
N LYS A 51 -5.10 -9.01 -17.97
CA LYS A 51 -5.99 -9.06 -19.14
C LYS A 51 -6.81 -10.35 -19.23
N TRP A 52 -6.38 -11.39 -18.52
CA TRP A 52 -7.05 -12.69 -18.50
C TRP A 52 -8.04 -12.82 -17.34
N VAL A 53 -7.89 -12.00 -16.30
CA VAL A 53 -8.87 -11.89 -15.22
C VAL A 53 -10.14 -11.26 -15.78
N ARG A 54 -11.26 -12.00 -15.74
CA ARG A 54 -12.56 -11.53 -16.23
C ARG A 54 -13.45 -11.20 -15.04
N GLY A 55 -13.99 -9.99 -15.04
CA GLY A 55 -14.95 -9.52 -14.04
C GLY A 55 -14.31 -8.68 -12.92
N PRO A 56 -15.03 -7.68 -12.40
CA PRO A 56 -14.51 -6.78 -11.38
C PRO A 56 -14.27 -7.48 -10.04
N GLU A 57 -15.09 -8.47 -9.68
CA GLU A 57 -14.96 -9.24 -8.44
C GLU A 57 -13.69 -10.06 -8.39
N ALA A 58 -13.40 -10.82 -9.45
CA ALA A 58 -12.17 -11.60 -9.56
C ALA A 58 -10.93 -10.70 -9.55
N LEU A 59 -11.02 -9.53 -10.17
CA LEU A 59 -9.93 -8.57 -10.21
C LEU A 59 -9.69 -7.93 -8.83
N VAL A 60 -10.75 -7.59 -8.10
CA VAL A 60 -10.68 -7.14 -6.71
C VAL A 60 -10.06 -8.20 -5.81
N GLN A 61 -10.47 -9.46 -5.95
CA GLN A 61 -9.89 -10.58 -5.20
C GLN A 61 -8.40 -10.76 -5.51
N CYS A 62 -8.00 -10.63 -6.78
CA CYS A 62 -6.59 -10.70 -7.15
C CYS A 62 -5.77 -9.54 -6.55
N LEU A 63 -6.31 -8.31 -6.50
CA LEU A 63 -5.58 -7.12 -6.07
C LEU A 63 -5.52 -6.95 -4.54
N PHE A 64 -6.66 -7.12 -3.87
CA PHE A 64 -6.81 -6.91 -2.43
C PHE A 64 -6.80 -8.21 -1.63
N GLY A 65 -6.77 -9.36 -2.29
CA GLY A 65 -6.61 -10.64 -1.62
C GLY A 65 -5.31 -10.69 -0.86
N GLU A 66 -5.41 -11.01 0.43
CA GLU A 66 -4.28 -11.25 1.30
C GLU A 66 -3.84 -12.70 1.13
N PHE A 67 -2.57 -12.90 0.80
CA PHE A 67 -1.96 -14.23 0.66
C PHE A 67 -0.75 -14.32 1.58
N SER A 68 -0.68 -15.40 2.36
CA SER A 68 0.60 -15.83 2.94
C SER A 68 1.41 -16.56 1.85
N PRO A 69 2.74 -16.45 1.84
CA PRO A 69 3.55 -17.22 0.91
C PRO A 69 3.35 -18.74 1.06
N GLU A 70 2.84 -19.25 2.19
CA GLU A 70 2.47 -20.66 2.36
C GLU A 70 1.20 -21.01 1.57
N ASP A 71 0.18 -20.16 1.65
CA ASP A 71 -1.11 -20.33 0.95
C ASP A 71 -0.92 -20.39 -0.57
N VAL A 72 0.04 -19.60 -1.09
CA VAL A 72 0.39 -19.56 -2.51
C VAL A 72 0.91 -20.90 -3.01
N VAL A 73 1.73 -21.61 -2.21
CA VAL A 73 2.27 -22.93 -2.59
C VAL A 73 1.15 -23.97 -2.63
N VAL A 74 0.20 -23.88 -1.69
CA VAL A 74 -0.96 -24.78 -1.63
C VAL A 74 -1.89 -24.53 -2.82
N GLU A 75 -2.30 -23.29 -3.08
CA GLU A 75 -3.22 -22.95 -4.18
C GLU A 75 -2.61 -23.25 -5.56
N LEU A 76 -1.32 -22.97 -5.76
CA LEU A 76 -0.63 -23.32 -7.00
C LEU A 76 -0.42 -24.83 -7.13
N GLY A 77 -0.15 -25.53 -6.03
CA GLY A 77 -0.01 -26.98 -5.99
C GLY A 77 -1.31 -27.72 -6.35
N GLU A 78 -2.45 -27.30 -5.80
CA GLU A 78 -3.77 -27.87 -6.12
C GLU A 78 -4.14 -27.64 -7.60
N SER A 79 -3.83 -26.46 -8.15
CA SER A 79 -4.10 -26.15 -9.57
C SER A 79 -3.32 -27.04 -10.55
N ILE A 80 -2.14 -27.52 -10.17
CA ILE A 80 -1.31 -28.43 -10.98
C ILE A 80 -1.84 -29.87 -10.90
N VAL A 81 -2.42 -30.25 -9.76
CA VAL A 81 -2.98 -31.60 -9.54
C VAL A 81 -4.31 -31.79 -10.29
N ASP A 82 -5.13 -30.75 -10.42
CA ASP A 82 -6.45 -30.83 -11.08
C ASP A 82 -6.39 -31.07 -12.60
N ASP A 83 -5.28 -30.74 -13.26
CA ASP A 83 -5.06 -31.03 -14.70
C ASP A 83 -4.51 -32.46 -14.96
N GLY A 84 -4.27 -33.24 -13.90
CA GLY A 84 -3.82 -34.63 -13.96
C GLY A 84 -4.75 -35.59 -13.23
N TYR A 85 -5.76 -36.12 -13.94
CA TYR A 85 -6.76 -37.14 -13.56
C TYR A 85 -8.19 -36.63 -13.33
N SER A 86 -8.97 -36.61 -14.41
CA SER A 86 -10.38 -36.99 -14.30
C SER A 86 -10.47 -38.50 -14.02
N SER A 87 -10.75 -38.89 -12.79
CA SER A 87 -11.23 -40.25 -12.49
C SER A 87 -12.26 -40.22 -11.37
N GLN A 88 -13.35 -40.94 -11.65
CA GLN A 88 -14.60 -40.96 -10.91
C GLN A 88 -14.43 -41.40 -9.45
N SER A 89 -15.25 -40.75 -8.61
CA SER A 89 -15.74 -41.14 -7.29
C SER A 89 -15.39 -42.55 -6.79
N HIS A 90 -14.75 -42.63 -5.62
CA HIS A 90 -15.16 -43.53 -4.52
C HIS A 90 -14.78 -42.92 -3.16
N SER A 91 -15.63 -43.18 -2.18
CA SER A 91 -15.79 -42.53 -0.88
C SER A 91 -14.86 -43.02 0.26
N LEU A 92 -14.42 -42.08 1.11
CA LEU A 92 -14.11 -42.14 2.57
C LEU A 92 -12.84 -42.88 3.07
N PRO A 93 -12.32 -42.64 4.31
CA PRO A 93 -12.61 -41.58 5.31
C PRO A 93 -11.38 -40.87 5.94
N THR A 94 -11.68 -39.76 6.63
CA THR A 94 -10.98 -39.08 7.75
C THR A 94 -9.89 -39.87 8.50
N VAL A 95 -8.67 -39.31 8.59
CA VAL A 95 -7.75 -39.53 9.73
C VAL A 95 -6.97 -38.25 10.05
N MET A 96 -7.23 -37.72 11.25
CA MET A 96 -6.40 -36.75 11.98
C MET A 96 -4.95 -37.25 12.10
N GLY A 97 -3.96 -36.40 11.84
CA GLY A 97 -2.55 -36.78 11.96
C GLY A 97 -1.61 -35.61 12.19
N VAL A 98 -1.63 -35.07 13.40
CA VAL A 98 -0.53 -34.27 13.99
C VAL A 98 0.81 -34.96 13.72
N VAL A 99 1.73 -34.32 12.99
CA VAL A 99 3.14 -34.76 12.95
C VAL A 99 4.02 -33.71 13.60
N ARG A 100 4.33 -34.04 14.85
CA ARG A 100 5.26 -33.41 15.77
C ARG A 100 6.70 -33.58 15.26
N SER A 101 7.47 -32.50 15.41
CA SER A 101 8.94 -32.43 15.35
C SER A 101 9.66 -33.65 15.96
N ARG A 102 10.68 -34.15 15.26
CA ARG A 102 11.82 -34.85 15.86
C ARG A 102 13.12 -34.41 15.20
N ARG A 103 13.92 -33.64 15.96
CA ARG A 103 15.37 -33.58 15.83
C ARG A 103 15.96 -34.97 16.00
N SER A 104 16.94 -35.31 15.15
CA SER A 104 17.96 -36.32 15.44
C SER A 104 19.23 -36.01 14.66
N THR A 105 20.31 -35.93 15.40
CA THR A 105 21.70 -35.62 15.05
C THR A 105 22.43 -36.82 14.41
N SER A 106 23.32 -36.58 13.45
CA SER A 106 24.64 -37.27 13.23
C SER A 106 25.22 -36.76 11.90
N SER A 107 26.34 -36.04 11.91
CA SER A 107 27.75 -36.48 11.88
C SER A 107 28.26 -36.87 10.48
N PHE A 108 29.12 -36.00 9.94
CA PHE A 108 30.31 -36.25 9.11
C PHE A 108 30.26 -37.34 8.01
N SER A 109 30.40 -36.93 6.75
CA SER A 109 31.65 -37.11 5.98
C SER A 109 31.50 -36.74 4.49
N ASN A 110 32.61 -36.22 3.95
CA ASN A 110 33.03 -36.21 2.54
C ASN A 110 32.48 -35.12 1.59
N MET A 111 33.28 -34.05 1.49
CA MET A 111 33.50 -33.31 0.24
C MET A 111 34.30 -34.16 -0.76
N PRO A 112 34.17 -33.84 -2.06
CA PRO A 112 35.35 -33.67 -2.88
C PRO A 112 35.40 -32.32 -3.58
N ALA A 113 36.64 -31.94 -3.83
CA ALA A 113 37.15 -30.64 -4.19
C ALA A 113 36.87 -30.19 -5.63
N LEU A 114 36.99 -28.87 -5.78
CA LEU A 114 37.27 -28.11 -6.99
C LEU A 114 38.20 -28.82 -7.99
N SER A 115 37.78 -28.85 -9.26
CA SER A 115 38.68 -28.84 -10.41
C SER A 115 38.23 -27.76 -11.41
N SER A 116 39.09 -26.76 -11.55
CA SER A 116 39.09 -25.71 -12.57
C SER A 116 39.25 -26.30 -13.97
N ALA A 117 38.52 -25.79 -14.97
CA ALA A 117 39.09 -25.29 -16.21
C ALA A 117 38.03 -24.70 -17.16
N ALA A 118 38.37 -23.53 -17.68
CA ALA A 118 37.72 -22.71 -18.68
C ALA A 118 37.19 -23.44 -19.93
N SER A 119 36.02 -22.98 -20.40
CA SER A 119 35.84 -22.60 -21.82
C SER A 119 34.56 -21.77 -21.97
N LEU A 120 34.70 -20.47 -22.20
CA LEU A 120 33.68 -19.65 -22.87
C LEU A 120 33.63 -20.09 -24.35
N PRO A 121 32.42 -20.35 -24.88
CA PRO A 121 32.11 -19.72 -26.15
C PRO A 121 30.68 -19.14 -26.22
N HIS A 122 30.61 -18.00 -26.92
CA HIS A 122 29.49 -17.59 -27.76
C HIS A 122 28.18 -17.09 -27.13
N LEU A 123 28.10 -15.76 -27.06
CA LEU A 123 26.99 -14.93 -27.54
C LEU A 123 26.21 -15.59 -28.69
N CYS A 124 25.08 -16.26 -28.40
CA CYS A 124 24.00 -16.45 -29.37
C CYS A 124 22.72 -16.91 -28.66
N GLY A 125 21.71 -16.04 -28.63
CA GLY A 125 20.30 -16.45 -28.58
C GLY A 125 19.85 -17.31 -27.40
N SER A 126 20.14 -16.93 -26.15
CA SER A 126 19.42 -17.53 -25.02
C SER A 126 17.98 -16.99 -25.00
N ARG A 127 17.04 -17.79 -25.52
CA ARG A 127 15.62 -17.72 -25.13
C ARG A 127 15.59 -17.51 -23.62
N LEU A 128 14.97 -16.43 -23.16
CA LEU A 128 14.77 -16.15 -21.75
C LEU A 128 13.84 -17.23 -21.18
N SER A 129 14.41 -18.38 -20.83
CA SER A 129 13.71 -19.41 -20.06
C SER A 129 13.54 -18.81 -18.67
N LEU A 130 12.38 -18.20 -18.42
CA LEU A 130 11.86 -18.30 -17.06
C LEU A 130 11.80 -19.80 -16.76
N TYR A 131 12.30 -20.17 -15.59
CA TYR A 131 12.58 -21.52 -15.13
C TYR A 131 11.48 -22.54 -15.52
N PRO A 132 11.83 -23.82 -15.77
CA PRO A 132 10.82 -24.86 -15.98
C PRO A 132 9.83 -24.87 -14.79
N GLU A 133 8.55 -25.08 -15.05
CA GLU A 133 7.45 -24.86 -14.08
C GLU A 133 7.65 -25.59 -12.73
N GLU A 134 8.32 -26.74 -12.73
CA GLU A 134 8.65 -27.51 -11.53
C GLU A 134 9.65 -26.77 -10.59
N ASP A 135 10.55 -25.97 -11.15
CA ASP A 135 11.53 -25.17 -10.40
C ASP A 135 10.90 -23.86 -9.85
N PHE A 136 9.85 -23.35 -10.49
CA PHE A 136 9.18 -22.11 -10.06
C PHE A 136 8.47 -22.31 -8.73
N VAL A 137 7.66 -23.37 -8.63
CA VAL A 137 6.97 -23.74 -7.38
C VAL A 137 7.97 -24.18 -6.32
N ALA A 138 9.02 -24.92 -6.68
CA ALA A 138 10.10 -25.28 -5.76
C ALA A 138 10.86 -24.06 -5.22
N LYS A 139 11.02 -23.00 -6.01
CA LYS A 139 11.66 -21.77 -5.56
C LYS A 139 10.73 -20.91 -4.73
N ILE A 140 9.45 -20.81 -5.11
CA ILE A 140 8.42 -20.16 -4.27
C ILE A 140 8.31 -20.89 -2.93
N SER A 141 8.36 -22.22 -2.89
CA SER A 141 8.31 -22.97 -1.63
C SER A 141 9.57 -22.75 -0.78
N VAL A 142 10.76 -22.68 -1.39
CA VAL A 142 12.00 -22.30 -0.69
C VAL A 142 11.96 -20.85 -0.18
N LEU A 143 11.31 -19.94 -0.91
CA LEU A 143 11.14 -18.54 -0.50
C LEU A 143 10.07 -18.41 0.60
N SER A 144 9.01 -19.21 0.51
CA SER A 144 7.91 -19.28 1.48
C SER A 144 8.40 -19.72 2.86
N VAL A 145 9.31 -20.70 2.92
CA VAL A 145 9.97 -21.12 4.18
C VAL A 145 10.78 -20.01 4.85
N LYS A 146 11.26 -19.01 4.08
CA LYS A 146 12.04 -17.89 4.59
C LYS A 146 11.17 -16.86 5.34
N ASP A 147 9.89 -16.80 4.98
CA ASP A 147 8.91 -15.80 5.42
C ASP A 147 7.65 -16.45 6.04
N ALA A 148 7.79 -17.63 6.67
CA ALA A 148 6.65 -18.40 7.22
C ALA A 148 5.85 -17.66 8.32
N ASP A 149 6.49 -16.71 9.02
CA ASP A 149 5.85 -15.85 10.03
C ASP A 149 5.41 -14.48 9.45
N ALA A 150 5.46 -14.30 8.13
CA ALA A 150 5.12 -13.03 7.50
C ALA A 150 3.62 -12.72 7.59
N VAL A 151 3.32 -11.44 7.82
CA VAL A 151 1.94 -10.93 7.78
C VAL A 151 1.41 -11.13 6.35
N PRO A 152 0.19 -11.66 6.17
CA PRO A 152 -0.36 -11.83 4.84
C PRO A 152 -0.53 -10.45 4.18
N GLU A 153 -0.02 -10.32 2.96
CA GLU A 153 0.04 -9.05 2.23
C GLU A 153 -0.84 -9.12 0.99
N SER A 154 -1.36 -7.98 0.54
CA SER A 154 -2.10 -7.91 -0.71
C SER A 154 -1.17 -7.78 -1.91
N ALA A 155 -1.59 -8.30 -3.06
CA ALA A 155 -0.85 -8.14 -4.31
C ALA A 155 -0.65 -6.66 -4.67
N LEU A 156 -1.64 -5.80 -4.39
CA LEU A 156 -1.52 -4.36 -4.60
C LEU A 156 -0.45 -3.72 -3.69
N SER A 157 -0.38 -4.13 -2.41
CA SER A 157 0.67 -3.66 -1.49
C SER A 157 2.06 -4.01 -2.04
N LEU A 158 2.26 -5.28 -2.41
CA LEU A 158 3.51 -5.73 -3.03
C LEU A 158 3.87 -4.96 -4.29
N ALA A 159 2.88 -4.65 -5.14
CA ALA A 159 3.10 -3.86 -6.35
C ALA A 159 3.58 -2.43 -6.04
N VAL A 160 3.08 -1.83 -4.97
CA VAL A 160 3.53 -0.50 -4.51
C VAL A 160 4.94 -0.61 -3.92
N ASP A 161 5.20 -1.60 -3.06
CA ASP A 161 6.49 -1.79 -2.38
C ASP A 161 7.64 -2.04 -3.37
N CYS A 162 7.39 -2.82 -4.43
CA CYS A 162 8.39 -3.07 -5.47
C CYS A 162 8.43 -2.01 -6.58
N HIS A 163 7.72 -0.88 -6.42
CA HIS A 163 7.59 0.20 -7.40
C HIS A 163 7.19 -0.32 -8.80
N ALA A 164 6.20 -1.22 -8.87
CA ALA A 164 5.74 -1.80 -10.11
C ALA A 164 4.84 -0.82 -10.92
N LEU A 165 5.39 0.30 -11.39
CA LEU A 165 4.66 1.37 -12.08
C LEU A 165 3.81 0.92 -13.29
N ARG A 166 4.27 -0.06 -14.08
CA ARG A 166 3.50 -0.56 -15.25
C ARG A 166 2.26 -1.35 -14.84
N PHE A 167 2.32 -1.99 -13.67
CA PHE A 167 1.21 -2.74 -13.11
C PHE A 167 0.19 -1.78 -12.48
N THR A 168 0.65 -0.85 -11.65
CA THR A 168 -0.23 0.13 -11.00
C THR A 168 -0.86 1.09 -12.01
N ALA A 169 -0.16 1.48 -13.08
CA ALA A 169 -0.70 2.33 -14.14
C ALA A 169 -1.67 1.60 -15.11
N HIS A 170 -1.89 0.30 -14.96
CA HIS A 170 -2.78 -0.44 -15.84
C HIS A 170 -4.24 0.04 -15.69
N PRO A 171 -4.99 0.27 -16.79
CA PRO A 171 -6.33 0.87 -16.71
C PRO A 171 -7.31 0.08 -15.84
N LEU A 172 -7.24 -1.25 -15.84
CA LEU A 172 -8.10 -2.08 -14.98
C LEU A 172 -7.80 -1.90 -13.49
N VAL A 173 -6.54 -1.71 -13.12
CA VAL A 173 -6.14 -1.44 -11.73
C VAL A 173 -6.60 -0.05 -11.33
N GLN A 174 -6.40 0.94 -12.21
CA GLN A 174 -6.84 2.31 -12.01
C GLN A 174 -8.36 2.45 -11.92
N GLU A 175 -9.13 1.64 -12.66
CA GLU A 175 -10.59 1.60 -12.56
C GLU A 175 -11.03 1.19 -11.15
N ILE A 176 -10.48 0.11 -10.61
CA ILE A 176 -10.80 -0.34 -9.25
C ILE A 176 -10.35 0.65 -8.20
N VAL A 177 -9.15 1.22 -8.33
CA VAL A 177 -8.66 2.27 -7.42
C VAL A 177 -9.55 3.51 -7.49
N GLY A 178 -10.06 3.86 -8.67
CA GLY A 178 -11.05 4.93 -8.85
C GLY A 178 -12.39 4.63 -8.16
N LEU A 179 -12.86 3.39 -8.23
CA LEU A 179 -14.08 2.95 -7.53
C LEU A 179 -13.90 2.94 -6.01
N LEU A 180 -12.70 2.60 -5.52
CA LEU A 180 -12.32 2.71 -4.12
C LEU A 180 -12.27 4.18 -3.67
N TRP A 181 -11.67 5.05 -4.49
CA TRP A 181 -11.60 6.49 -4.23
C TRP A 181 -13.00 7.12 -4.12
N GLU A 182 -13.91 6.75 -5.02
CA GLU A 182 -15.31 7.17 -4.99
C GLU A 182 -16.11 6.59 -3.80
N GLY A 183 -15.58 5.57 -3.12
CA GLY A 183 -16.26 4.86 -2.04
C GLY A 183 -17.35 3.90 -2.51
N LYS A 184 -17.36 3.52 -3.80
CA LYS A 184 -18.25 2.48 -4.35
C LYS A 184 -17.81 1.07 -3.99
N VAL A 185 -16.51 0.91 -3.71
CA VAL A 185 -15.89 -0.32 -3.24
C VAL A 185 -15.32 -0.05 -1.86
N VAL A 186 -15.66 -0.88 -0.87
CA VAL A 186 -15.13 -0.76 0.49
C VAL A 186 -14.46 -2.07 0.86
N VAL A 187 -13.16 -1.98 1.18
CA VAL A 187 -12.37 -3.10 1.70
C VAL A 187 -12.53 -3.15 3.21
N VAL A 188 -13.01 -4.28 3.73
CA VAL A 188 -13.20 -4.54 5.15
C VAL A 188 -12.25 -5.66 5.56
N SER A 189 -11.20 -5.33 6.31
CA SER A 189 -10.29 -6.33 6.87
C SER A 189 -10.94 -7.04 8.06
N GLY A 190 -10.82 -8.36 8.11
CA GLY A 190 -11.56 -9.26 9.01
C GLY A 190 -11.10 -9.20 10.47
N GLY A 191 -11.37 -8.09 11.15
CA GLY A 191 -11.18 -7.95 12.60
C GLY A 191 -12.48 -7.57 13.31
N ARG A 192 -13.00 -8.45 14.18
CA ARG A 192 -14.19 -8.32 15.06
C ARG A 192 -15.55 -7.98 14.42
N ASP A 193 -15.57 -7.27 13.30
CA ASP A 193 -16.75 -7.00 12.49
C ASP A 193 -16.89 -8.11 11.45
N LYS A 194 -17.16 -9.34 11.90
CA LYS A 194 -17.79 -10.29 10.98
C LYS A 194 -19.09 -9.63 10.54
N PRO A 195 -19.36 -9.45 9.23
CA PRO A 195 -20.69 -9.07 8.82
C PRO A 195 -21.63 -10.09 9.48
N GLY A 196 -22.60 -9.59 10.26
CA GLY A 196 -23.63 -10.45 10.84
C GLY A 196 -24.27 -11.28 9.71
N ASN A 197 -25.02 -12.33 10.08
CA ASN A 197 -25.65 -13.35 9.21
C ASN A 197 -26.40 -12.86 7.93
N ASN A 198 -26.47 -11.56 7.67
CA ASN A 198 -26.86 -10.97 6.41
C ASN A 198 -25.60 -10.74 5.53
N ILE A 199 -24.99 -11.84 5.07
CA ILE A 199 -24.08 -11.79 3.92
C ILE A 199 -24.94 -11.27 2.77
N GLY A 200 -24.84 -9.98 2.47
CA GLY A 200 -25.48 -9.41 1.29
C GLY A 200 -24.93 -10.11 0.05
N LEU A 201 -25.72 -10.22 -1.01
CA LEU A 201 -25.34 -10.77 -2.32
C LEU A 201 -24.11 -10.07 -2.98
N ASN A 202 -23.50 -9.10 -2.31
CA ASN A 202 -22.52 -8.13 -2.84
C ASN A 202 -21.19 -8.15 -2.07
N GLU A 203 -20.97 -9.15 -1.22
CA GLU A 203 -19.73 -9.32 -0.46
C GLU A 203 -18.92 -10.47 -1.06
N VAL A 204 -17.70 -10.15 -1.50
CA VAL A 204 -16.76 -11.13 -2.04
C VAL A 204 -15.62 -11.30 -1.05
N ALA A 205 -15.31 -12.55 -0.70
CA ALA A 205 -14.11 -12.88 0.05
C ALA A 205 -12.89 -12.48 -0.81
N ALA A 206 -12.09 -11.53 -0.34
CA ALA A 206 -10.86 -11.17 -1.03
C ALA A 206 -9.79 -12.27 -0.87
N SER A 207 -9.81 -13.02 0.24
CA SER A 207 -8.94 -14.19 0.45
C SER A 207 -9.73 -15.50 0.39
N GLY A 208 -9.09 -16.59 -0.06
CA GLY A 208 -9.65 -17.95 -0.01
C GLY A 208 -9.86 -18.48 1.42
N THR A 209 -9.39 -17.76 2.44
CA THR A 209 -9.60 -18.13 3.83
C THR A 209 -10.95 -17.59 4.33
N THR A 210 -11.91 -18.48 4.56
CA THR A 210 -13.18 -18.18 5.24
C THR A 210 -13.01 -18.01 6.77
N GLY A 211 -11.76 -17.85 7.22
CA GLY A 211 -11.36 -17.77 8.62
C GLY A 211 -11.49 -16.37 9.23
N PRO A 212 -11.44 -16.26 10.57
CA PRO A 212 -11.33 -14.98 11.27
C PRO A 212 -9.99 -14.32 10.93
N GLY A 213 -10.01 -13.40 9.97
CA GLY A 213 -8.82 -12.74 9.42
C GLY A 213 -8.93 -12.39 7.94
N GLY A 214 -9.87 -13.02 7.20
CA GLY A 214 -10.04 -12.74 5.77
C GLY A 214 -10.46 -11.29 5.50
N VAL A 215 -9.88 -10.69 4.46
CA VAL A 215 -10.35 -9.41 3.90
C VAL A 215 -11.58 -9.66 3.04
N TRP A 216 -12.57 -8.80 3.18
CA TRP A 216 -13.81 -8.80 2.41
C TRP A 216 -13.90 -7.52 1.62
N VAL A 217 -14.45 -7.60 0.42
CA VAL A 217 -14.77 -6.40 -0.36
C VAL A 217 -16.27 -6.33 -0.54
N ARG A 218 -16.82 -5.17 -0.16
CA ARG A 218 -18.24 -4.86 -0.28
C ARG A 218 -18.44 -3.87 -1.42
N TRP A 219 -19.30 -4.23 -2.35
CA TRP A 219 -19.83 -3.31 -3.34
C TRP A 219 -20.96 -2.49 -2.73
N VAL A 220 -20.84 -1.17 -2.78
CA VAL A 220 -21.87 -0.24 -2.30
C VAL A 220 -22.87 -0.03 -3.44
N GLU A 221 -24.06 -0.63 -3.29
CA GLU A 221 -25.14 -0.42 -4.23
C GLU A 221 -25.68 1.02 -4.16
N ALA A 222 -26.17 1.51 -5.31
CA ALA A 222 -26.87 2.78 -5.33
C ALA A 222 -28.15 2.68 -4.48
N PRO A 223 -28.48 3.70 -3.68
CA PRO A 223 -29.70 3.70 -2.88
C PRO A 223 -30.91 3.59 -3.80
N THR A 224 -31.65 2.50 -3.69
CA THR A 224 -32.84 2.25 -4.53
C THR A 224 -34.11 2.76 -3.86
N THR A 225 -34.09 2.87 -2.53
CA THR A 225 -35.25 3.30 -1.75
C THR A 225 -35.23 4.81 -1.52
N ALA A 226 -36.39 5.47 -1.63
CA ALA A 226 -36.52 6.92 -1.38
C ALA A 226 -36.00 7.35 0.01
N GLN A 227 -36.12 6.49 1.01
CA GLN A 227 -35.61 6.71 2.37
C GLN A 227 -34.08 6.63 2.44
N GLU A 228 -33.45 5.73 1.68
CA GLU A 228 -31.99 5.66 1.55
C GLU A 228 -31.46 6.87 0.79
N ILE A 229 -32.16 7.32 -0.25
CA ILE A 229 -31.82 8.55 -1.00
C ILE A 229 -31.90 9.77 -0.08
N PHE A 230 -32.93 9.85 0.77
CA PHE A 230 -33.08 10.93 1.74
C PHE A 230 -31.96 10.92 2.78
N ASN A 231 -31.66 9.76 3.36
CA ASN A 231 -30.55 9.60 4.30
C ASN A 231 -29.20 9.89 3.64
N ALA A 232 -28.97 9.40 2.42
CA ALA A 232 -27.78 9.70 1.63
C ALA A 232 -27.64 11.19 1.28
N ARG A 233 -28.71 11.98 1.28
CA ARG A 233 -28.66 13.44 1.13
C ARG A 233 -28.34 14.19 2.41
N ARG A 234 -28.30 13.51 3.57
CA ARG A 234 -27.92 14.15 4.82
C ARG A 234 -26.44 14.54 4.74
N PHE A 235 -26.17 15.83 4.95
CA PHE A 235 -24.85 16.43 4.78
C PHE A 235 -23.82 15.98 5.84
N PHE A 236 -24.26 15.36 6.94
CA PHE A 236 -23.42 14.96 8.08
C PHE A 236 -23.52 13.45 8.37
N ASP A 237 -23.36 12.62 7.34
CA ASP A 237 -23.11 11.19 7.58
C ASP A 237 -21.63 11.00 7.88
N ILE A 238 -21.34 10.61 9.13
CA ILE A 238 -20.00 10.32 9.61
C ILE A 238 -19.37 9.16 8.80
N ASP A 239 -20.20 8.25 8.29
CA ASP A 239 -19.75 7.11 7.48
C ASP A 239 -19.11 7.53 6.15
N LYS A 240 -19.49 8.68 5.59
CA LYS A 240 -18.90 9.21 4.36
C LYS A 240 -17.50 9.77 4.59
N LEU A 241 -17.16 10.16 5.82
CA LEU A 241 -15.82 10.62 6.18
C LEU A 241 -14.79 9.47 6.22
N ARG A 242 -15.21 8.21 6.10
CA ARG A 242 -14.29 7.09 5.93
C ARG A 242 -13.79 6.95 4.49
N ILE A 243 -14.50 7.53 3.53
CA ILE A 243 -14.19 7.40 2.11
C ILE A 243 -12.98 8.32 1.78
N PRO A 244 -11.95 7.81 1.06
CA PRO A 244 -10.74 8.57 0.77
C PRO A 244 -10.99 9.93 0.11
N LYS A 245 -11.91 10.00 -0.86
CA LYS A 245 -12.26 11.25 -1.55
C LYS A 245 -12.74 12.35 -0.61
N TYR A 246 -13.59 12.02 0.36
CA TYR A 246 -14.11 13.02 1.29
C TYR A 246 -13.07 13.39 2.35
N GLN A 247 -12.22 12.45 2.76
CA GLN A 247 -11.07 12.75 3.61
C GLN A 247 -10.12 13.74 2.93
N TYR A 248 -9.74 13.47 1.68
CA TYR A 248 -8.91 14.37 0.89
C TYR A 248 -9.55 15.75 0.74
N LEU A 249 -10.84 15.82 0.38
CA LEU A 249 -11.54 17.09 0.26
C LEU A 249 -11.59 17.87 1.59
N SER A 250 -11.77 17.18 2.71
CA SER A 250 -11.78 17.82 4.04
C SER A 250 -10.39 18.33 4.46
N SER A 251 -9.33 17.58 4.15
CA SER A 251 -7.94 18.00 4.36
C SER A 251 -7.58 19.20 3.47
N LEU A 252 -7.99 19.17 2.20
CA LEU A 252 -7.84 20.29 1.27
C LEU A 252 -8.59 21.54 1.76
N ALA A 253 -9.83 21.40 2.23
CA ALA A 253 -10.62 22.52 2.75
C ALA A 253 -9.97 23.15 3.99
N THR A 254 -9.43 22.33 4.89
CA THR A 254 -8.73 22.79 6.10
C THR A 254 -7.44 23.52 5.74
N THR A 255 -6.67 22.98 4.78
CA THR A 255 -5.46 23.59 4.26
C THR A 255 -5.75 24.92 3.56
N MET A 256 -6.83 25.00 2.77
CA MET A 256 -7.30 26.24 2.14
C MET A 256 -7.70 27.30 3.16
N LEU A 257 -8.43 26.91 4.19
CA LEU A 257 -8.83 27.81 5.28
C LEU A 257 -7.60 28.34 6.02
N PHE A 258 -6.65 27.46 6.32
CA PHE A 258 -5.39 27.83 6.93
C PHE A 258 -4.60 28.80 6.05
N LEU A 259 -4.42 28.51 4.76
CA LEU A 259 -3.74 29.38 3.80
C LEU A 259 -4.38 30.78 3.72
N ALA A 260 -5.72 30.86 3.70
CA ALA A 260 -6.44 32.13 3.66
C ALA A 260 -6.22 32.96 4.94
N LEU A 261 -6.35 32.33 6.11
CA LEU A 261 -6.14 32.98 7.41
C LEU A 261 -4.68 33.39 7.61
N PHE A 262 -3.75 32.51 7.27
CA PHE A 262 -2.31 32.75 7.32
C PHE A 262 -1.91 33.94 6.45
N THR A 263 -2.43 33.99 5.22
CA THR A 263 -2.19 35.10 4.30
C THR A 263 -2.78 36.40 4.84
N SER A 264 -4.01 36.37 5.38
CA SER A 264 -4.65 37.54 6.00
C SER A 264 -3.85 38.07 7.20
N LEU A 265 -3.37 37.18 8.06
CA LEU A 265 -2.55 37.51 9.22
C LEU A 265 -1.21 38.15 8.79
N SER A 266 -0.59 37.60 7.74
CA SER A 266 0.67 38.10 7.18
C SER A 266 0.57 39.52 6.61
N PHE A 267 -0.60 39.89 6.06
CA PHE A 267 -0.85 41.23 5.53
C PHE A 267 -1.23 42.24 6.63
N THR A 268 -2.07 41.82 7.59
CA THR A 268 -2.64 42.74 8.59
C THR A 268 -1.67 43.07 9.72
N ARG A 269 -0.78 42.14 10.09
CA ARG A 269 0.26 42.30 11.14
C ARG A 269 -0.26 42.98 12.42
N PRO A 270 -1.29 42.42 13.08
CA PRO A 270 -1.92 43.09 14.22
C PRO A 270 -0.96 43.17 15.42
N PRO A 271 -0.90 44.31 16.13
CA PRO A 271 -0.02 44.46 17.30
C PRO A 271 -0.50 43.61 18.49
N LEU A 272 -1.81 43.52 18.70
CA LEU A 272 -2.43 42.69 19.73
C LEU A 272 -2.92 41.35 19.14
N VAL A 273 -3.12 40.36 20.02
CA VAL A 273 -3.68 39.06 19.65
C VAL A 273 -5.11 39.23 19.17
N THR A 274 -5.36 38.87 17.91
CA THR A 274 -6.70 38.89 17.32
C THR A 274 -7.35 37.51 17.40
N PRO A 275 -8.70 37.42 17.39
CA PRO A 275 -9.36 36.11 17.31
C PRO A 275 -8.97 35.33 16.04
N LEU A 276 -8.64 36.02 14.95
CA LEU A 276 -8.13 35.40 13.71
C LEU A 276 -6.78 34.72 13.93
N GLU A 277 -5.89 35.34 14.70
CA GLU A 277 -4.59 34.77 15.09
C GLU A 277 -4.80 33.47 15.88
N VAL A 278 -5.68 33.48 16.89
CA VAL A 278 -5.98 32.28 17.69
C VAL A 278 -6.57 31.14 16.84
N VAL A 279 -7.46 31.46 15.89
CA VAL A 279 -8.01 30.44 14.98
C VAL A 279 -6.93 29.92 14.02
N CYS A 280 -6.04 30.79 13.55
CA CYS A 280 -4.89 30.39 12.73
C CYS A 280 -3.94 29.47 13.50
N ASP A 281 -3.62 29.80 14.75
CA ASP A 281 -2.78 28.98 15.64
C ASP A 281 -3.41 27.61 15.90
N ALA A 282 -4.72 27.57 16.15
CA ALA A 282 -5.45 26.32 16.35
C ALA A 282 -5.45 25.45 15.08
N LEU A 283 -5.61 26.05 13.90
CA LEU A 283 -5.54 25.33 12.62
C LEU A 283 -4.13 24.84 12.32
N ALA A 284 -3.11 25.65 12.59
CA ALA A 284 -1.71 25.24 12.44
C ALA A 284 -1.38 24.04 13.34
N LEU A 285 -1.87 24.04 14.58
CA LEU A 285 -1.72 22.90 15.49
C LEU A 285 -2.44 21.66 14.96
N SER A 286 -3.65 21.81 14.40
CA SER A 286 -4.39 20.69 13.79
C SER A 286 -3.60 20.04 12.66
N LEU A 287 -3.04 20.85 11.75
CA LEU A 287 -2.26 20.37 10.62
C LEU A 287 -0.92 19.75 11.07
N LEU A 288 -0.28 20.35 12.09
CA LEU A 288 0.93 19.77 12.70
C LEU A 288 0.67 18.39 13.31
N MET A 289 -0.49 18.21 13.94
CA MET A 289 -0.87 16.93 14.53
C MET A 289 -1.11 15.84 13.48
N GLU A 290 -1.67 16.22 12.32
CA GLU A 290 -1.83 15.32 11.17
C GLU A 290 -0.47 14.84 10.64
N GLU A 291 0.48 15.77 10.47
CA GLU A 291 1.85 15.41 10.06
C GLU A 291 2.59 14.55 11.08
N LEU A 292 2.42 14.82 12.38
CA LEU A 292 3.01 13.99 13.44
C LEU A 292 2.41 12.58 13.46
N ALA A 293 1.11 12.43 13.17
CA ALA A 293 0.48 11.13 13.03
C ALA A 293 1.01 10.38 11.80
N ALA A 294 1.22 11.07 10.68
CA ALA A 294 1.81 10.51 9.47
C ALA A 294 3.26 10.04 9.70
N LEU A 295 4.07 10.87 10.38
CA LEU A 295 5.43 10.51 10.83
C LEU A 295 5.46 9.26 11.70
N LYS A 296 4.51 9.14 12.63
CA LYS A 296 4.41 7.97 13.53
C LYS A 296 4.01 6.70 12.76
N ALA A 297 3.15 6.82 11.76
CA ALA A 297 2.68 5.69 10.98
C ALA A 297 3.73 5.18 9.97
N GLY A 298 4.38 6.09 9.23
CA GLY A 298 5.35 5.74 8.18
C GLY A 298 6.81 5.61 8.65
N GLY A 299 7.13 6.15 9.83
CA GLY A 299 8.51 6.23 10.31
C GLY A 299 9.30 7.38 9.68
N ILE A 300 10.38 7.80 10.37
CA ILE A 300 11.16 8.99 9.99
C ILE A 300 11.88 8.82 8.66
N THR A 301 12.40 7.62 8.38
CA THR A 301 13.21 7.37 7.17
C THR A 301 12.38 7.48 5.90
N PHE A 302 11.21 6.84 5.86
CA PHE A 302 10.30 6.94 4.72
C PHE A 302 9.71 8.35 4.57
N TYR A 303 9.40 9.02 5.69
CA TYR A 303 8.85 10.37 5.64
C TYR A 303 9.82 11.39 5.02
N LEU A 304 11.13 11.27 5.30
CA LEU A 304 12.15 12.17 4.78
C LEU A 304 12.63 11.83 3.34
N GLU A 305 12.14 10.75 2.73
CA GLU A 305 12.41 10.47 1.31
C GLU A 305 11.58 11.35 0.38
N ASN A 306 10.43 11.84 0.84
CA ASN A 306 9.56 12.73 0.08
C ASN A 306 9.94 14.21 0.29
N LEU A 307 10.21 14.92 -0.80
CA LEU A 307 10.56 16.35 -0.76
C LEU A 307 9.44 17.21 -0.16
N TRP A 308 8.17 16.86 -0.41
CA TRP A 308 7.04 17.65 0.09
C TRP A 308 6.92 17.62 1.61
N ASN A 309 7.22 16.46 2.21
CA ASN A 309 7.26 16.28 3.64
C ASN A 309 8.37 17.12 4.31
N TRP A 310 9.53 17.27 3.65
CA TRP A 310 10.58 18.19 4.11
C TRP A 310 10.11 19.65 4.15
N LEU A 311 9.34 20.04 3.15
CA LEU A 311 8.78 21.38 3.07
C LEU A 311 7.76 21.62 4.19
N ASP A 312 6.91 20.64 4.49
CA ASP A 312 5.96 20.71 5.61
C ASP A 312 6.67 20.86 6.97
N VAL A 313 7.73 20.09 7.21
CA VAL A 313 8.58 20.25 8.41
C VAL A 313 9.15 21.68 8.51
N GLY A 314 9.58 22.26 7.38
CA GLY A 314 10.05 23.64 7.32
C GLY A 314 8.98 24.67 7.66
N ILE A 315 7.75 24.50 7.14
CA ILE A 315 6.59 25.34 7.43
C ILE A 315 6.30 25.30 8.94
N PHE A 316 6.14 24.10 9.52
CA PHE A 316 5.79 23.96 10.93
C PHE A 316 6.90 24.41 11.87
N SER A 317 8.17 24.12 11.54
CA SER A 317 9.32 24.60 12.31
C SER A 317 9.33 26.13 12.41
N THR A 318 9.07 26.81 11.30
CA THR A 318 9.08 28.27 11.26
C THR A 318 7.83 28.86 11.92
N TYR A 319 6.69 28.17 11.82
CA TYR A 319 5.47 28.54 12.53
C TYR A 319 5.64 28.45 14.06
N ILE A 320 6.29 27.40 14.56
CA ILE A 320 6.64 27.27 15.98
C ILE A 320 7.56 28.42 16.41
N ALA A 321 8.55 28.79 15.58
CA ALA A 321 9.42 29.93 15.86
C ALA A 321 8.64 31.25 15.95
N PHE A 322 7.71 31.49 15.01
CA PHE A 322 6.78 32.61 15.06
C PHE A 322 5.97 32.61 16.37
N PHE A 323 5.36 31.48 16.72
CA PHE A 323 4.53 31.35 17.93
C PHE A 323 5.31 31.65 19.21
N VAL A 324 6.54 31.14 19.33
CA VAL A 324 7.42 31.43 20.49
C VAL A 324 7.85 32.89 20.53
N MET A 325 8.25 33.49 19.39
CA MET A 325 8.59 34.92 19.32
C MET A 325 7.37 35.79 19.67
N ARG A 326 6.18 35.39 19.25
CA ARG A 326 4.95 36.10 19.53
C ARG A 326 4.59 36.03 21.02
N PHE A 327 4.66 34.85 21.62
CA PHE A 327 4.44 34.65 23.06
C PHE A 327 5.43 35.47 23.91
N THR A 328 6.71 35.49 23.54
CA THR A 328 7.74 36.26 24.25
C THR A 328 7.58 37.77 24.05
N SER A 329 7.20 38.22 22.85
CA SER A 329 6.90 39.62 22.58
C SER A 329 5.73 40.13 23.40
N LEU A 330 4.64 39.34 23.51
CA LEU A 330 3.49 39.68 24.37
C LEU A 330 3.86 39.74 25.85
N SER A 331 4.76 38.86 26.29
CA SER A 331 5.23 38.83 27.68
C SER A 331 6.13 40.03 28.03
N THR A 332 6.90 40.51 27.05
CA THR A 332 7.87 41.62 27.22
C THR A 332 7.25 42.98 26.91
N GLY A 333 6.16 43.02 26.13
CA GLY A 333 5.55 44.24 25.61
C GLY A 333 6.39 44.93 24.52
N ASP A 334 7.31 44.20 23.89
CA ASP A 334 8.22 44.76 22.88
C ASP A 334 7.63 44.63 21.46
N GLU A 335 7.20 45.75 20.90
CA GLU A 335 6.65 45.84 19.54
C GLU A 335 7.66 45.46 18.45
N ALA A 336 8.96 45.69 18.68
CA ALA A 336 10.00 45.34 17.71
C ALA A 336 10.14 43.82 17.56
N LEU A 337 9.99 43.06 18.65
CA LEU A 337 9.94 41.60 18.60
C LEU A 337 8.69 41.09 17.86
N THR A 338 7.55 41.76 18.02
CA THR A 338 6.33 41.44 17.27
C THR A 338 6.56 41.62 15.77
N GLN A 339 7.18 42.72 15.35
CA GLN A 339 7.45 42.97 13.94
C GLN A 339 8.39 41.90 13.35
N ARG A 340 9.45 41.53 14.08
CA ARG A 340 10.35 40.43 13.68
C ARG A 340 9.65 39.08 13.60
N ALA A 341 8.72 38.79 14.51
CA ALA A 341 7.93 37.56 14.45
C ALA A 341 7.12 37.51 13.14
N PHE A 342 6.43 38.59 12.78
CA PHE A 342 5.70 38.66 11.51
C PHE A 342 6.60 38.61 10.27
N ASP A 343 7.83 39.12 10.36
CA ASP A 343 8.81 38.98 9.27
C ASP A 343 9.26 37.50 9.09
N VAL A 344 9.45 36.77 10.19
CA VAL A 344 9.69 35.31 10.16
C VAL A 344 8.50 34.56 9.57
N LEU A 345 7.27 34.92 9.97
CA LEU A 345 6.05 34.35 9.41
C LEU A 345 5.94 34.61 7.89
N ALA A 346 6.31 35.80 7.43
CA ALA A 346 6.22 36.17 6.01
C ALA A 346 7.17 35.36 5.12
N ILE A 347 8.31 34.89 5.62
CA ILE A 347 9.24 34.03 4.88
C ILE A 347 8.57 32.69 4.53
N VAL A 348 7.74 32.14 5.43
CA VAL A 348 7.03 30.87 5.23
C VAL A 348 6.01 30.95 4.11
N ASN A 349 5.42 32.13 3.88
CA ASN A 349 4.41 32.32 2.84
C ASN A 349 4.92 31.87 1.46
N ILE A 350 6.21 32.02 1.18
CA ILE A 350 6.83 31.61 -0.09
C ILE A 350 6.76 30.09 -0.28
N PHE A 351 6.84 29.30 0.80
CA PHE A 351 6.79 27.83 0.75
C PHE A 351 5.36 27.28 0.80
N LEU A 352 4.42 28.00 1.42
CA LEU A 352 3.03 27.55 1.54
C LEU A 352 2.32 27.42 0.18
N TRP A 353 2.60 28.33 -0.76
CA TRP A 353 1.96 28.33 -2.08
C TRP A 353 2.37 27.13 -2.95
N PRO A 354 3.66 26.80 -3.13
CA PRO A 354 4.08 25.57 -3.78
C PRO A 354 3.49 24.32 -3.13
N ARG A 355 3.42 24.28 -1.79
CA ARG A 355 2.82 23.16 -1.07
C ARG A 355 1.36 22.97 -1.42
N PHE A 356 0.60 24.06 -1.40
CA PHE A 356 -0.81 24.04 -1.75
C PHE A 356 -1.03 23.54 -3.18
N LEU A 357 -0.22 23.99 -4.14
CA LEU A 357 -0.28 23.50 -5.52
C LEU A 357 0.07 22.02 -5.63
N ALA A 358 1.01 21.53 -4.82
CA ALA A 358 1.39 20.11 -4.79
C ALA A 358 0.32 19.19 -4.20
N ILE A 359 -0.64 19.72 -3.42
CA ILE A 359 -1.79 18.94 -2.94
C ILE A 359 -2.83 18.76 -4.05
N LEU A 360 -2.89 19.69 -5.00
CA LEU A 360 -3.84 19.68 -6.11
C LEU A 360 -3.41 18.76 -7.26
N ASP A 361 -2.13 18.39 -7.31
CA ASP A 361 -1.56 17.40 -8.22
C ASP A 361 -1.70 15.99 -7.61
#